data_AF-A0A8W8LMA1-F1
#
_entry.id   AF-A0A8W8LMA1-F1
#
_cell.length_a   1.000
_cell.length_b   1.000
_cell.length_c   1.000
_cell.angle_alpha   90.00
_cell.angle_beta   90.00
_cell.angle_gamma   90.00
#
_symmetry.space_group_name_H-M   'P 1'
#
loop_
_entity.id
_entity.type
_entity.pdbx_description
1 polymer ?
#
loop_
_entity_poly.entity_id
_entity_poly.type
_entity_poly.pdbx_seq_one_letter_code
_entity_poly.pdbx_strand_id
1 'polypeptide(L)'
;MHHKKTIPNTKYLTDMAQEKRTTKRLILVFRLNKNTLHFYNTVTSHILSTLFHPVRCVPQTTLATYSGYTMTGLIKQKQYDWKDSNLEFFGSKEERDVKKSAASCERAWKKAGLKPGIQIWRIVNFKVTSWPEEDYGKFFDGDSYIVLNTYKKEDSDALLYDVHFWIGKYSTQDEYATAAYKTVELDTYLDDAPVQHREVQGHESNLFKTYFNTVTYMHGGAESGFRRVKPEQYQPRLFHFHGDKRGVMVKEIPRMEKYIDDTDVYILDLGLHIYQYNGQGSNKDERVRALQYVNSLRAERSGKAVKTTVLDQVAGGTGVFFRHLDQTESEDFESEENMESIDVSEHEQLYRLSDADGSLKFSLEKEGPVGLKDFDGNDVFIFDTKQELFVWVGNHTTHEERKNALIYAHNYLKKTSHPLIPVSCLNEGAENKSFSMALTA
;
A
#
# COMPACT_ATOMS: atom_id res chain seq x y z
N MET A 1 -79.76 2.65 -39.61
CA MET A 1 -78.80 1.66 -39.07
C MET A 1 -77.52 1.68 -39.89
N HIS A 2 -76.47 2.38 -39.44
CA HIS A 2 -75.09 2.11 -39.89
C HIS A 2 -74.12 2.69 -38.85
N HIS A 3 -73.56 1.81 -38.01
CA HIS A 3 -72.46 2.12 -37.10
C HIS A 3 -71.14 1.67 -37.74
N LYS A 4 -70.23 2.61 -37.98
CA LYS A 4 -68.79 2.33 -38.11
C LYS A 4 -68.10 2.68 -36.80
N LYS A 5 -67.25 1.74 -36.36
CA LYS A 5 -66.43 1.77 -35.14
C LYS A 5 -65.32 2.82 -35.23
N THR A 6 -65.08 3.52 -34.13
CA THR A 6 -63.84 4.23 -33.80
C THR A 6 -63.40 3.77 -32.41
N ILE A 7 -62.16 3.28 -32.28
CA ILE A 7 -61.50 2.97 -31.01
C ILE A 7 -60.36 3.99 -30.85
N PRO A 8 -60.21 4.72 -29.72
CA PRO A 8 -59.09 5.61 -29.53
C PRO A 8 -57.88 4.92 -28.87
N ASN A 9 -56.73 5.37 -29.36
CA ASN A 9 -55.41 4.76 -29.37
C ASN A 9 -54.52 5.32 -28.24
N THR A 10 -55.02 5.40 -27.00
CA THR A 10 -54.33 6.12 -25.91
C THR A 10 -53.65 5.24 -24.89
N LYS A 11 -54.01 3.95 -24.77
CA LYS A 11 -53.41 3.06 -23.75
C LYS A 11 -52.08 2.43 -24.18
N TYR A 12 -51.88 2.20 -25.49
CA TYR A 12 -50.64 1.62 -26.04
C TYR A 12 -49.45 2.59 -26.08
N LEU A 13 -49.69 3.90 -26.10
CA LEU A 13 -48.63 4.92 -26.16
C LEU A 13 -47.99 5.18 -24.78
N THR A 14 -48.75 5.04 -23.69
CA THR A 14 -48.22 5.19 -22.32
C THR A 14 -47.35 3.99 -21.90
N ASP A 15 -47.74 2.76 -22.24
CA ASP A 15 -46.95 1.57 -21.91
C ASP A 15 -45.65 1.52 -22.71
N MET A 16 -45.65 1.89 -23.99
CA MET A 16 -44.42 2.00 -24.78
C MET A 16 -43.49 3.15 -24.33
N ALA A 17 -44.03 4.23 -23.74
CA ALA A 17 -43.21 5.30 -23.19
C ALA A 17 -42.54 4.89 -21.86
N GLN A 18 -43.23 4.08 -21.05
CA GLN A 18 -42.72 3.58 -19.78
C GLN A 18 -41.72 2.44 -19.98
N GLU A 19 -41.95 1.57 -20.96
CA GLU A 19 -41.00 0.53 -21.37
C GLU A 19 -39.75 1.17 -22.00
N LYS A 20 -39.89 2.13 -22.92
CA LYS A 20 -38.72 2.88 -23.48
C LYS A 20 -37.93 3.66 -22.43
N ARG A 21 -38.56 4.19 -21.38
CA ARG A 21 -37.84 4.85 -20.25
C ARG A 21 -37.06 3.83 -19.40
N THR A 22 -37.61 2.63 -19.22
CA THR A 22 -36.99 1.56 -18.44
C THR A 22 -35.85 0.91 -19.23
N THR A 23 -36.01 0.68 -20.53
CA THR A 23 -34.94 0.23 -21.43
C THR A 23 -33.87 1.30 -21.61
N LYS A 24 -34.21 2.60 -21.69
CA LYS A 24 -33.22 3.68 -21.68
C LYS A 24 -32.45 3.77 -20.36
N ARG A 25 -33.10 3.56 -19.20
CA ARG A 25 -32.41 3.47 -17.91
C ARG A 25 -31.51 2.24 -17.82
N LEU A 26 -31.94 1.07 -18.28
CA LEU A 26 -31.09 -0.12 -18.33
C LEU A 26 -29.91 0.06 -19.30
N ILE A 27 -30.14 0.63 -20.49
CA ILE A 27 -29.06 0.92 -21.45
C ILE A 27 -28.10 1.98 -20.91
N LEU A 28 -28.60 2.99 -20.18
CA LEU A 28 -27.75 3.98 -19.52
C LEU A 28 -26.94 3.33 -18.39
N VAL A 29 -27.55 2.45 -17.58
CA VAL A 29 -26.86 1.70 -16.52
C VAL A 29 -25.84 0.73 -17.13
N PHE A 30 -26.14 0.04 -18.23
CA PHE A 30 -25.18 -0.85 -18.92
C PHE A 30 -24.08 -0.09 -19.67
N ARG A 31 -24.37 1.10 -20.23
CA ARG A 31 -23.36 2.01 -20.81
C ARG A 31 -22.48 2.65 -19.75
N LEU A 32 -23.06 3.05 -18.62
CA LEU A 32 -22.34 3.51 -17.45
C LEU A 32 -21.47 2.38 -16.94
N ASN A 33 -21.99 1.17 -16.70
CA ASN A 33 -21.20 0.04 -16.21
C ASN A 33 -20.06 -0.38 -17.18
N LYS A 34 -20.26 -0.28 -18.51
CA LYS A 34 -19.18 -0.48 -19.50
C LYS A 34 -18.16 0.66 -19.52
N ASN A 35 -18.58 1.91 -19.39
CA ASN A 35 -17.69 3.06 -19.30
C ASN A 35 -16.96 3.09 -17.95
N THR A 36 -17.60 2.64 -16.88
CA THR A 36 -17.03 2.47 -15.53
C THR A 36 -16.01 1.33 -15.56
N LEU A 37 -16.29 0.19 -16.19
CA LEU A 37 -15.31 -0.91 -16.35
C LEU A 37 -14.14 -0.51 -17.27
N HIS A 38 -14.38 0.31 -18.30
CA HIS A 38 -13.32 0.85 -19.15
C HIS A 38 -12.51 1.94 -18.44
N PHE A 39 -13.15 2.79 -17.64
CA PHE A 39 -12.54 3.76 -16.71
C PHE A 39 -11.68 3.05 -15.65
N TYR A 40 -12.17 1.93 -15.10
CA TYR A 40 -11.40 1.08 -14.20
C TYR A 40 -10.15 0.54 -14.88
N ASN A 41 -10.21 0.09 -16.14
CA ASN A 41 -9.04 -0.39 -16.89
C ASN A 41 -8.08 0.73 -17.32
N THR A 42 -8.57 1.93 -17.65
CA THR A 42 -7.71 3.04 -18.09
C THR A 42 -7.08 3.79 -16.92
N VAL A 43 -7.79 3.96 -15.80
CA VAL A 43 -7.26 4.58 -14.58
C VAL A 43 -6.30 3.63 -13.85
N THR A 44 -6.61 2.33 -13.76
CA THR A 44 -5.62 1.34 -13.29
C THR A 44 -4.44 1.27 -14.25
N SER A 45 -4.63 1.27 -15.57
CA SER A 45 -3.52 1.29 -16.53
C SER A 45 -2.68 2.55 -16.44
N HIS A 46 -3.25 3.74 -16.23
CA HIS A 46 -2.47 4.97 -16.11
C HIS A 46 -1.71 5.02 -14.79
N ILE A 47 -2.38 4.78 -13.65
CA ILE A 47 -1.74 4.73 -12.33
C ILE A 47 -0.65 3.64 -12.28
N LEU A 48 -0.88 2.46 -12.89
CA LEU A 48 0.11 1.38 -12.97
C LEU A 48 1.25 1.68 -13.96
N SER A 49 1.00 2.37 -15.08
CA SER A 49 2.02 2.69 -16.09
C SER A 49 2.94 3.87 -15.72
N THR A 50 2.45 4.82 -14.92
CA THR A 50 3.25 5.98 -14.50
C THR A 50 3.99 5.75 -13.19
N LEU A 51 3.62 4.73 -12.40
CA LEU A 51 4.34 4.35 -11.18
C LEU A 51 5.53 3.41 -11.42
N PHE A 52 5.63 2.73 -12.57
CA PHE A 52 6.73 1.80 -12.88
C PHE A 52 7.08 1.72 -14.39
N HIS A 53 8.34 2.00 -14.74
CA HIS A 53 8.98 1.58 -16.00
C HIS A 53 9.66 0.21 -15.79
N PRO A 54 9.48 -0.80 -16.66
CA PRO A 54 10.37 -1.95 -16.67
C PRO A 54 11.70 -1.56 -17.33
N VAL A 55 12.80 -1.77 -16.61
CA VAL A 55 14.17 -1.82 -17.15
C VAL A 55 14.17 -2.85 -18.28
N ARG A 56 14.37 -2.40 -19.52
CA ARG A 56 14.56 -3.30 -20.67
C ARG A 56 15.99 -3.83 -20.67
N CYS A 57 16.18 -5.07 -20.22
CA CYS A 57 17.28 -5.89 -20.69
C CYS A 57 17.07 -6.22 -22.17
N VAL A 58 18.07 -5.87 -22.99
CA VAL A 58 18.12 -6.21 -24.41
C VAL A 58 18.79 -7.58 -24.57
N PRO A 59 18.23 -8.48 -25.38
CA PRO A 59 19.05 -9.40 -26.14
C PRO A 59 18.92 -9.11 -27.63
N GLN A 60 20.08 -8.99 -28.28
CA GLN A 60 20.24 -9.04 -29.73
C GLN A 60 19.76 -10.40 -30.26
N THR A 61 18.90 -10.43 -31.28
CA THR A 61 19.06 -11.39 -32.37
C THR A 61 18.37 -10.92 -33.66
N THR A 62 18.98 -11.33 -34.75
CA THR A 62 18.95 -10.94 -36.16
C THR A 62 17.64 -11.18 -36.93
N LEU A 63 17.45 -10.36 -37.96
CA LEU A 63 16.48 -10.47 -39.05
C LEU A 63 16.68 -11.74 -39.90
N ALA A 64 15.60 -12.41 -40.35
CA ALA A 64 15.12 -12.39 -41.75
C ALA A 64 14.24 -13.59 -42.18
N THR A 65 13.10 -13.23 -42.79
CA THR A 65 12.29 -13.87 -43.86
C THR A 65 11.74 -15.30 -43.71
N TYR A 66 10.41 -15.45 -43.83
CA TYR A 66 9.73 -15.96 -45.05
C TYR A 66 8.18 -15.88 -44.98
N SER A 67 7.59 -15.32 -46.04
CA SER A 67 6.35 -15.66 -46.75
C SER A 67 5.06 -16.12 -46.01
N GLY A 68 4.07 -15.22 -45.99
CA GLY A 68 2.78 -15.41 -46.69
C GLY A 68 1.69 -16.23 -46.00
N TYR A 69 0.69 -15.54 -45.41
CA TYR A 69 -0.74 -15.92 -45.42
C TYR A 69 -1.61 -14.68 -45.14
N THR A 70 -2.65 -14.49 -45.96
CA THR A 70 -3.66 -13.44 -45.87
C THR A 70 -4.67 -13.75 -44.75
N MET A 71 -4.92 -12.80 -43.84
CA MET A 71 -6.08 -12.83 -42.93
C MET A 71 -6.86 -11.52 -43.07
N THR A 72 -8.11 -11.68 -43.47
CA THR A 72 -9.18 -10.69 -43.54
C THR A 72 -9.54 -10.20 -42.14
N GLY A 73 -9.75 -8.87 -41.99
CA GLY A 73 -10.41 -8.28 -40.82
C GLY A 73 -9.58 -7.32 -39.97
N LEU A 74 -8.95 -6.30 -40.56
CA LEU A 74 -8.48 -5.15 -39.78
C LEU A 74 -9.68 -4.21 -39.53
N ILE A 75 -10.31 -4.34 -38.36
CA ILE A 75 -11.05 -3.22 -37.77
C ILE A 75 -9.99 -2.13 -37.57
N LYS A 76 -10.03 -1.05 -38.35
CA LYS A 76 -9.21 0.15 -38.07
C LYS A 76 -9.45 0.50 -36.61
N GLN A 77 -8.40 0.46 -35.78
CA GLN A 77 -8.45 1.03 -34.44
C GLN A 77 -9.00 2.44 -34.59
N LYS A 78 -10.12 2.71 -33.92
CA LYS A 78 -10.67 4.04 -33.84
C LYS A 78 -9.58 4.90 -33.20
N GLN A 79 -9.00 5.82 -33.96
CA GLN A 79 -8.06 6.79 -33.43
C GLN A 79 -8.88 7.65 -32.46
N TYR A 80 -8.66 7.44 -31.16
CA TYR A 80 -9.28 8.27 -30.14
C TYR A 80 -8.47 9.56 -30.08
N ASP A 81 -9.11 10.67 -30.45
CA ASP A 81 -8.60 12.00 -30.17
C ASP A 81 -8.80 12.23 -28.66
N TRP A 82 -7.73 12.52 -27.94
CA TRP A 82 -7.80 12.75 -26.49
C TRP A 82 -8.71 13.95 -26.15
N LYS A 83 -9.00 14.81 -27.13
CA LYS A 83 -9.96 15.93 -27.05
C LYS A 83 -11.43 15.48 -27.01
N ASP A 84 -11.75 14.23 -27.37
CA ASP A 84 -13.09 13.64 -27.23
C ASP A 84 -13.30 12.99 -25.84
N SER A 85 -12.28 13.00 -24.99
CA SER A 85 -12.40 12.64 -23.58
C SER A 85 -13.10 13.80 -22.88
N ASN A 86 -14.20 13.54 -22.20
CA ASN A 86 -14.94 14.52 -21.39
C ASN A 86 -14.12 14.92 -20.13
N LEU A 87 -12.91 15.47 -20.33
CA LEU A 87 -11.97 15.93 -19.31
C LEU A 87 -12.45 17.24 -18.66
N GLU A 88 -13.38 17.96 -19.29
CA GLU A 88 -13.94 19.22 -18.77
C GLU A 88 -14.66 19.08 -17.41
N PHE A 89 -15.00 17.86 -16.99
CA PHE A 89 -15.70 17.61 -15.72
C PHE A 89 -14.84 16.91 -14.67
N PHE A 90 -13.57 16.65 -14.92
CA PHE A 90 -12.68 16.06 -13.91
C PHE A 90 -12.37 17.11 -12.81
N GLY A 91 -12.61 16.76 -11.55
CA GLY A 91 -12.57 17.66 -10.39
C GLY A 91 -13.86 18.44 -10.14
N SER A 92 -14.85 18.34 -11.04
CA SER A 92 -16.13 19.03 -10.88
C SER A 92 -16.96 18.45 -9.73
N LYS A 93 -17.92 19.24 -9.25
CA LYS A 93 -18.90 18.80 -8.27
C LYS A 93 -19.64 17.55 -8.76
N GLU A 94 -19.89 17.47 -10.07
CA GLU A 94 -20.56 16.35 -10.72
C GLU A 94 -19.73 15.06 -10.68
N GLU A 95 -18.40 15.12 -10.87
CA GLU A 95 -17.54 13.94 -10.71
C GLU A 95 -17.46 13.51 -9.25
N ARG A 96 -17.36 14.47 -8.32
CA ARG A 96 -17.40 14.19 -6.88
C ARG A 96 -18.71 13.49 -6.49
N ASP A 97 -19.85 13.97 -7.00
CA ASP A 97 -21.17 13.37 -6.74
C ASP A 97 -21.27 11.95 -7.33
N VAL A 98 -20.68 11.71 -8.50
CA VAL A 98 -20.61 10.36 -9.10
C VAL A 98 -19.72 9.43 -8.28
N LYS A 99 -18.54 9.90 -7.83
CA LYS A 99 -17.64 9.13 -6.94
C LYS A 99 -18.31 8.82 -5.62
N LYS A 100 -18.97 9.79 -4.99
CA LYS A 100 -19.72 9.60 -3.75
C LYS A 100 -20.87 8.61 -3.93
N SER A 101 -21.58 8.67 -5.06
CA SER A 101 -22.64 7.73 -5.41
C SER A 101 -22.10 6.29 -5.59
N ALA A 102 -20.92 6.15 -6.21
CA ALA A 102 -20.25 4.86 -6.35
C ALA A 102 -19.77 4.32 -4.98
N ALA A 103 -19.14 5.16 -4.16
CA ALA A 103 -18.73 4.82 -2.80
C ALA A 103 -19.91 4.37 -1.93
N SER A 104 -21.08 5.01 -2.08
CA SER A 104 -22.30 4.64 -1.36
C SER A 104 -22.83 3.23 -1.70
N CYS A 105 -22.37 2.64 -2.81
CA CYS A 105 -22.71 1.28 -3.20
C CYS A 105 -21.82 0.22 -2.51
N GLU A 106 -20.66 0.60 -1.99
CA GLU A 106 -19.78 -0.28 -1.25
C GLU A 106 -20.43 -0.66 0.10
N ARG A 107 -20.48 -1.96 0.38
CA ARG A 107 -21.19 -2.46 1.57
C ARG A 107 -20.43 -2.14 2.84
N ALA A 108 -19.09 -2.10 2.77
CA ALA A 108 -18.23 -1.79 3.90
C ALA A 108 -18.49 -0.37 4.47
N TRP A 109 -18.80 0.61 3.61
CA TRP A 109 -18.93 2.02 4.00
C TRP A 109 -20.25 2.38 4.66
N LYS A 110 -21.30 1.56 4.49
CA LYS A 110 -22.64 1.86 5.04
C LYS A 110 -22.65 2.06 6.57
N LYS A 111 -21.69 1.47 7.28
CA LYS A 111 -21.53 1.60 8.74
C LYS A 111 -20.23 2.29 9.13
N ALA A 112 -19.47 2.81 8.17
CA ALA A 112 -18.21 3.48 8.43
C ALA A 112 -18.47 4.87 9.05
N GLY A 113 -17.72 5.20 10.11
CA GLY A 113 -17.70 6.56 10.66
C GLY A 113 -18.97 7.02 11.38
N LEU A 114 -19.91 6.11 11.69
CA LEU A 114 -21.18 6.51 12.31
C LEU A 114 -21.08 6.83 13.80
N LYS A 115 -20.10 6.24 14.49
CA LYS A 115 -19.89 6.41 15.94
C LYS A 115 -18.40 6.42 16.26
N PRO A 116 -17.99 7.05 17.38
CA PRO A 116 -16.61 6.98 17.82
C PRO A 116 -16.12 5.55 18.02
N GLY A 117 -14.87 5.30 17.65
CA GLY A 117 -14.23 4.00 17.69
C GLY A 117 -13.40 3.70 16.45
N ILE A 118 -12.77 2.53 16.47
CA ILE A 118 -11.91 2.04 15.40
C ILE A 118 -12.70 1.02 14.56
N GLN A 119 -12.52 1.06 13.24
CA GLN A 119 -13.03 0.07 12.32
C GLN A 119 -11.90 -0.36 11.38
N ILE A 120 -11.70 -1.67 11.24
CA ILE A 120 -10.64 -2.24 10.40
C ILE A 120 -11.24 -3.12 9.31
N TRP A 121 -10.70 -2.98 8.11
CA TRP A 121 -10.98 -3.84 6.97
C TRP A 121 -9.67 -4.38 6.38
N ARG A 122 -9.68 -5.64 6.00
CA ARG A 122 -8.63 -6.31 5.24
C ARG A 122 -8.98 -6.31 3.76
N ILE A 123 -7.99 -6.05 2.91
CA ILE A 123 -8.14 -6.19 1.45
C ILE A 123 -7.89 -7.64 1.08
N VAL A 124 -8.89 -8.27 0.45
CA VAL A 124 -8.80 -9.65 -0.05
C VAL A 124 -9.38 -9.70 -1.44
N ASN A 125 -8.57 -10.03 -2.46
CA ASN A 125 -9.01 -10.16 -3.85
C ASN A 125 -9.83 -8.95 -4.36
N PHE A 126 -9.26 -7.74 -4.23
CA PHE A 126 -9.89 -6.46 -4.57
C PHE A 126 -11.13 -6.07 -3.76
N LYS A 127 -11.44 -6.79 -2.67
CA LYS A 127 -12.63 -6.54 -1.84
C LYS A 127 -12.24 -6.06 -0.45
N VAL A 128 -13.01 -5.10 0.04
CA VAL A 128 -12.94 -4.59 1.41
C VAL A 128 -13.72 -5.54 2.32
N THR A 129 -13.00 -6.29 3.15
CA THR A 129 -13.60 -7.30 4.06
C THR A 129 -13.41 -6.86 5.50
N SER A 130 -14.46 -6.86 6.31
CA SER A 130 -14.34 -6.49 7.73
C SER A 130 -13.35 -7.41 8.46
N TRP A 131 -12.49 -6.79 9.26
CA TRP A 131 -11.55 -7.49 10.13
C TRP A 131 -12.23 -7.79 11.47
N PRO A 132 -12.07 -8.99 12.05
CA PRO A 132 -12.67 -9.32 13.34
C PRO A 132 -12.17 -8.39 14.46
N GLU A 133 -13.08 -7.90 15.31
CA GLU A 133 -12.71 -6.99 16.43
C GLU A 133 -11.73 -7.63 17.41
N GLU A 134 -11.80 -8.96 17.59
CA GLU A 134 -10.87 -9.76 18.40
C GLU A 134 -9.43 -9.81 17.86
N ASP A 135 -9.24 -9.46 16.59
CA ASP A 135 -7.96 -9.42 15.90
C ASP A 135 -7.46 -8.00 15.65
N TYR A 136 -8.09 -6.98 16.25
CA TYR A 136 -7.61 -5.60 16.14
C TYR A 136 -6.20 -5.48 16.75
N GLY A 137 -5.30 -4.87 15.99
CA GLY A 137 -3.87 -4.80 16.29
C GLY A 137 -3.06 -5.97 15.72
N LYS A 138 -3.68 -7.00 15.13
CA LYS A 138 -2.97 -8.06 14.39
C LYS A 138 -3.09 -7.83 12.90
N PHE A 139 -1.97 -7.83 12.20
CA PHE A 139 -1.90 -7.57 10.75
C PHE A 139 -1.07 -8.64 10.06
N PHE A 140 -1.58 -9.21 8.98
CA PHE A 140 -0.80 -10.09 8.12
C PHE A 140 0.18 -9.29 7.25
N ASP A 141 1.44 -9.69 7.25
CA ASP A 141 2.52 -9.02 6.51
C ASP A 141 2.43 -9.17 4.99
N GLY A 142 1.66 -10.16 4.51
CA GLY A 142 1.34 -10.37 3.10
C GLY A 142 0.14 -9.59 2.60
N ASP A 143 -0.52 -8.76 3.42
CA ASP A 143 -1.77 -8.09 3.05
C ASP A 143 -1.73 -6.57 3.27
N SER A 144 -2.79 -5.91 2.81
CA SER A 144 -3.07 -4.51 3.08
C SER A 144 -4.40 -4.33 3.81
N TYR A 145 -4.46 -3.31 4.67
CA TYR A 145 -5.60 -3.01 5.53
C TYR A 145 -6.01 -1.55 5.42
N ILE A 146 -7.28 -1.28 5.70
CA ILE A 146 -7.82 0.06 5.91
C ILE A 146 -8.28 0.14 7.36
N VAL A 147 -7.82 1.16 8.08
CA VAL A 147 -8.16 1.43 9.47
C VAL A 147 -8.78 2.82 9.55
N LEU A 148 -10.03 2.90 9.98
CA LEU A 148 -10.72 4.16 10.24
C LEU A 148 -10.81 4.37 11.75
N ASN A 149 -10.21 5.45 12.24
CA ASN A 149 -10.43 5.96 13.58
C ASN A 149 -11.47 7.08 13.51
N THR A 150 -12.56 6.96 14.26
CA THR A 150 -13.60 7.99 14.39
C THR A 150 -13.60 8.51 15.81
N TYR A 151 -13.55 9.83 15.99
CA TYR A 151 -13.47 10.44 17.32
C TYR A 151 -14.26 11.74 17.41
N LYS A 152 -14.49 12.20 18.64
CA LYS A 152 -15.11 13.49 18.95
C LYS A 152 -14.20 14.29 19.87
N LYS A 153 -14.34 15.61 19.82
CA LYS A 153 -13.77 16.48 20.84
C LYS A 153 -14.73 16.60 22.03
N GLU A 154 -14.19 16.96 23.19
CA GLU A 154 -15.00 17.24 24.38
C GLU A 154 -15.97 18.41 24.15
N ASP A 155 -15.57 19.40 23.33
CA ASP A 155 -16.32 20.63 23.07
C ASP A 155 -17.06 20.65 21.72
N SER A 156 -17.13 19.52 20.99
CA SER A 156 -17.80 19.48 19.68
C SER A 156 -18.50 18.16 19.43
N ASP A 157 -19.73 18.25 18.92
CA ASP A 157 -20.49 17.10 18.47
C ASP A 157 -20.06 16.56 17.09
N ALA A 158 -19.22 17.31 16.38
CA ALA A 158 -18.70 16.92 15.08
C ALA A 158 -17.76 15.71 15.21
N LEU A 159 -17.96 14.74 14.32
CA LEU A 159 -17.08 13.58 14.20
C LEU A 159 -15.87 13.95 13.35
N LEU A 160 -14.70 13.58 13.84
CA LEU A 160 -13.42 13.67 13.15
C LEU A 160 -12.95 12.27 12.79
N TYR A 161 -12.15 12.18 11.73
CA TYR A 161 -11.77 10.90 11.14
C TYR A 161 -10.29 10.89 10.78
N ASP A 162 -9.61 9.81 11.14
CA ASP A 162 -8.30 9.46 10.58
C ASP A 162 -8.48 8.15 9.80
N VAL A 163 -8.10 8.13 8.51
CA VAL A 163 -8.17 6.93 7.67
C VAL A 163 -6.76 6.51 7.30
N HIS A 164 -6.35 5.34 7.77
CA HIS A 164 -5.05 4.76 7.49
C HIS A 164 -5.20 3.64 6.48
N PHE A 165 -4.30 3.57 5.50
CA PHE A 165 -4.06 2.34 4.77
C PHE A 165 -2.69 1.79 5.17
N TRP A 166 -2.71 0.58 5.73
CA TRP A 166 -1.52 -0.10 6.20
C TRP A 166 -1.06 -1.10 5.14
N ILE A 167 0.23 -1.11 4.85
CA ILE A 167 0.87 -1.94 3.83
C ILE A 167 1.82 -2.93 4.49
N GLY A 168 1.51 -4.21 4.35
CA GLY A 168 2.39 -5.29 4.78
C GLY A 168 3.66 -5.39 3.93
N LYS A 169 4.74 -5.84 4.54
CA LYS A 169 6.08 -5.97 3.92
C LYS A 169 6.06 -6.84 2.66
N TYR A 170 5.21 -7.85 2.62
CA TYR A 170 5.05 -8.78 1.50
C TYR A 170 3.72 -8.59 0.76
N SER A 171 2.99 -7.50 1.02
CA SER A 171 1.74 -7.21 0.34
C SER A 171 1.94 -6.99 -1.15
N THR A 172 1.04 -7.57 -1.94
CA THR A 172 1.14 -7.50 -3.40
C THR A 172 0.72 -6.14 -3.93
N GLN A 173 1.20 -5.81 -5.14
CA GLN A 173 0.92 -4.52 -5.78
C GLN A 173 -0.57 -4.24 -5.92
N ASP A 174 -1.35 -5.25 -6.27
CA ASP A 174 -2.78 -5.12 -6.38
C ASP A 174 -3.48 -4.86 -5.04
N GLU A 175 -3.02 -5.48 -3.96
CA GLU A 175 -3.62 -5.32 -2.63
C GLU A 175 -3.38 -3.92 -2.06
N TYR A 176 -2.14 -3.44 -2.03
CA TYR A 176 -1.89 -2.10 -1.49
C TYR A 176 -2.43 -1.00 -2.41
N ALA A 177 -2.44 -1.21 -3.74
CA ALA A 177 -3.08 -0.27 -4.66
C ALA A 177 -4.60 -0.23 -4.45
N THR A 178 -5.22 -1.38 -4.18
CA THR A 178 -6.64 -1.44 -3.81
C THR A 178 -6.88 -0.73 -2.49
N ALA A 179 -6.03 -0.93 -1.47
CA ALA A 179 -6.15 -0.26 -0.18
C ALA A 179 -6.10 1.27 -0.35
N ALA A 180 -5.10 1.79 -1.07
CA ALA A 180 -4.98 3.21 -1.35
C ALA A 180 -6.20 3.77 -2.10
N TYR A 181 -6.66 3.07 -3.15
CA TYR A 181 -7.85 3.47 -3.89
C TYR A 181 -9.11 3.50 -3.02
N LYS A 182 -9.30 2.47 -2.19
CA LYS A 182 -10.45 2.33 -1.31
C LYS A 182 -10.43 3.31 -0.14
N THR A 183 -9.25 3.75 0.31
CA THR A 183 -9.10 4.86 1.25
C THR A 183 -9.59 6.17 0.65
N VAL A 184 -9.23 6.49 -0.60
CA VAL A 184 -9.76 7.68 -1.30
C VAL A 184 -11.27 7.58 -1.51
N GLU A 185 -11.78 6.38 -1.83
CA GLU A 185 -13.24 6.14 -1.94
C GLU A 185 -13.97 6.39 -0.60
N LEU A 186 -13.39 5.95 0.52
CA LEU A 186 -13.91 6.17 1.86
C LEU A 186 -13.83 7.66 2.28
N ASP A 187 -12.74 8.33 1.92
CA ASP A 187 -12.56 9.77 2.15
C ASP A 187 -13.66 10.58 1.48
N THR A 188 -13.90 10.34 0.19
CA THR A 188 -15.00 10.98 -0.56
C THR A 188 -16.37 10.60 0.01
N TYR A 189 -16.54 9.38 0.53
CA TYR A 189 -17.78 8.97 1.20
C TYR A 189 -18.03 9.78 2.49
N LEU A 190 -16.97 10.10 3.22
CA LEU A 190 -16.97 10.92 4.44
C LEU A 190 -16.76 12.42 4.15
N ASP A 191 -17.10 12.87 2.94
CA ASP A 191 -17.09 14.28 2.53
C ASP A 191 -15.72 14.97 2.52
N ASP A 192 -14.64 14.21 2.31
CA ASP A 192 -13.24 14.68 2.34
C ASP A 192 -12.86 15.29 3.71
N ALA A 193 -13.60 14.91 4.77
CA ALA A 193 -13.31 15.28 6.15
C ALA A 193 -12.14 14.48 6.79
N PRO A 194 -11.90 13.21 6.43
CA PRO A 194 -10.79 12.46 7.00
C PRO A 194 -9.39 13.01 6.69
N VAL A 195 -8.48 12.83 7.64
CA VAL A 195 -7.03 12.89 7.38
C VAL A 195 -6.59 11.51 6.89
N GLN A 196 -5.87 11.45 5.77
CA GLN A 196 -5.45 10.17 5.18
C GLN A 196 -4.01 9.86 5.58
N HIS A 197 -3.75 8.61 5.99
CA HIS A 197 -2.44 8.15 6.45
C HIS A 197 -1.98 6.92 5.68
N ARG A 198 -0.75 6.96 5.17
CA ARG A 198 -0.04 5.80 4.64
C ARG A 198 0.83 5.23 5.74
N GLU A 199 0.54 3.99 6.12
CA GLU A 199 1.29 3.26 7.14
C GLU A 199 2.03 2.10 6.47
N VAL A 200 3.32 1.95 6.79
CA VAL A 200 4.15 0.86 6.27
C VAL A 200 4.59 0.00 7.45
N GLN A 201 4.52 -1.33 7.28
CA GLN A 201 4.92 -2.28 8.32
C GLN A 201 6.29 -1.93 8.93
N GLY A 202 6.34 -1.75 10.24
CA GLY A 202 7.56 -1.41 10.99
C GLY A 202 7.94 0.07 10.99
N HIS A 203 7.25 0.90 10.19
CA HIS A 203 7.42 2.34 10.08
C HIS A 203 6.10 3.08 10.33
N GLU A 204 5.19 2.51 11.13
CA GLU A 204 3.89 3.15 11.39
C GLU A 204 4.05 4.43 12.22
N SER A 205 3.17 5.39 11.94
CA SER A 205 3.07 6.64 12.68
C SER A 205 2.80 6.40 14.16
N ASN A 206 3.25 7.35 15.00
CA ASN A 206 2.95 7.30 16.42
C ASN A 206 1.45 7.33 16.67
N LEU A 207 0.70 8.10 15.87
CA LEU A 207 -0.76 8.16 15.90
C LEU A 207 -1.38 6.77 15.71
N PHE A 208 -1.01 6.06 14.64
CA PHE A 208 -1.52 4.72 14.36
C PHE A 208 -1.25 3.73 15.50
N LYS A 209 -0.04 3.78 16.07
CA LYS A 209 0.35 2.94 17.21
C LYS A 209 -0.51 3.20 18.45
N THR A 210 -1.02 4.41 18.66
CA THR A 210 -1.88 4.72 19.82
C THR A 210 -3.23 3.99 19.82
N TYR A 211 -3.67 3.50 18.65
CA TYR A 211 -4.95 2.81 18.52
C TYR A 211 -4.94 1.39 19.10
N PHE A 212 -3.76 0.81 19.28
CA PHE A 212 -3.59 -0.58 19.69
C PHE A 212 -2.67 -0.65 20.90
N ASN A 213 -3.01 -1.49 21.88
CA ASN A 213 -2.09 -1.78 22.99
C ASN A 213 -0.79 -2.42 22.48
N THR A 214 -0.87 -3.22 21.41
CA THR A 214 0.27 -3.85 20.75
C THR A 214 -0.06 -4.11 19.28
N VAL A 215 0.83 -3.71 18.38
CA VAL A 215 0.77 -4.07 16.97
C VAL A 215 1.53 -5.37 16.76
N THR A 216 0.85 -6.41 16.29
CA THR A 216 1.39 -7.76 16.08
C THR A 216 1.40 -8.08 14.59
N TYR A 217 2.56 -8.46 14.05
CA TYR A 217 2.68 -8.92 12.68
C TYR A 217 2.52 -10.43 12.61
N MET A 218 1.62 -10.89 11.76
CA MET A 218 1.40 -12.30 11.46
C MET A 218 1.95 -12.57 10.06
N HIS A 219 2.62 -13.70 9.87
CA HIS A 219 3.14 -14.04 8.56
C HIS A 219 2.08 -14.66 7.65
N GLY A 220 2.20 -14.39 6.36
CA GLY A 220 1.30 -14.90 5.32
C GLY A 220 0.27 -13.86 4.90
N GLY A 221 -0.81 -14.29 4.25
CA GLY A 221 -1.80 -13.37 3.70
C GLY A 221 -2.89 -14.09 2.91
N ALA A 222 -3.77 -13.32 2.29
CA ALA A 222 -4.77 -13.85 1.38
C ALA A 222 -4.11 -14.27 0.06
N GLU A 223 -4.68 -15.28 -0.61
CA GLU A 223 -4.27 -15.56 -1.99
C GLU A 223 -4.73 -14.40 -2.88
N SER A 224 -3.78 -13.73 -3.55
CA SER A 224 -4.08 -12.60 -4.44
C SER A 224 -4.55 -13.05 -5.82
N GLY A 225 -5.29 -12.19 -6.51
CA GLY A 225 -5.84 -12.45 -7.86
C GLY A 225 -4.78 -12.61 -8.95
N PHE A 226 -3.52 -12.28 -8.65
CA PHE A 226 -2.39 -12.36 -9.58
C PHE A 226 -1.32 -13.38 -9.18
N ARG A 227 -1.47 -14.06 -8.02
CA ARG A 227 -0.53 -15.09 -7.57
C ARG A 227 -1.28 -16.33 -7.09
N ARG A 228 -1.27 -17.39 -7.91
CA ARG A 228 -1.39 -18.74 -7.36
C ARG A 228 -0.21 -18.96 -6.43
N VAL A 229 -0.46 -19.06 -5.14
CA VAL A 229 0.55 -19.43 -4.15
C VAL A 229 1.02 -20.83 -4.53
N LYS A 230 2.19 -20.90 -5.18
CA LYS A 230 2.93 -22.17 -5.22
C LYS A 230 3.17 -22.54 -3.75
N PRO A 231 3.01 -23.82 -3.35
CA PRO A 231 3.20 -24.22 -1.95
C PRO A 231 4.51 -23.62 -1.43
N GLU A 232 4.42 -22.92 -0.28
CA GLU A 232 5.52 -22.16 0.36
C GLU A 232 6.88 -22.79 0.09
N GLN A 233 7.65 -22.18 -0.81
CA GLN A 233 9.07 -22.49 -0.93
C GLN A 233 9.75 -21.69 0.17
N TYR A 234 9.92 -22.31 1.35
CA TYR A 234 10.76 -21.72 2.38
C TYR A 234 12.17 -21.55 1.81
N GLN A 235 12.61 -20.29 1.69
CA GLN A 235 13.97 -20.01 1.28
C GLN A 235 14.91 -20.31 2.46
N PRO A 236 15.96 -21.13 2.25
CA PRO A 236 16.96 -21.40 3.28
C PRO A 236 17.66 -20.12 3.74
N ARG A 237 17.68 -19.85 5.05
CA ARG A 237 18.31 -18.65 5.65
C ARG A 237 19.21 -19.01 6.82
N LEU A 238 20.27 -18.24 7.05
CA LEU A 238 21.18 -18.40 8.18
C LEU A 238 21.20 -17.13 9.03
N PHE A 239 21.00 -17.28 10.34
CA PHE A 239 21.01 -16.18 11.30
C PHE A 239 22.16 -16.34 12.29
N HIS A 240 22.84 -15.25 12.61
CA HIS A 240 23.91 -15.14 13.58
C HIS A 240 23.41 -14.41 14.83
N PHE A 241 23.63 -15.00 16.00
CA PHE A 241 23.27 -14.48 17.31
C PHE A 241 24.54 -14.19 18.09
N HIS A 242 24.84 -12.90 18.24
CA HIS A 242 26.04 -12.41 18.90
C HIS A 242 25.67 -11.58 20.12
N GLY A 243 26.22 -11.92 21.28
CA GLY A 243 25.99 -11.26 22.56
C GLY A 243 27.11 -10.29 22.90
N ASP A 244 26.75 -9.04 23.19
CA ASP A 244 27.66 -8.02 23.69
C ASP A 244 27.17 -7.43 25.02
N LYS A 245 27.83 -6.36 25.50
CA LYS A 245 27.46 -5.68 26.76
C LYS A 245 26.07 -4.99 26.72
N ARG A 246 25.46 -4.86 25.54
CA ARG A 246 24.18 -4.18 25.30
C ARG A 246 23.03 -5.16 25.04
N GLY A 247 23.33 -6.44 24.78
CA GLY A 247 22.35 -7.51 24.63
C GLY A 247 22.74 -8.50 23.54
N VAL A 248 21.78 -9.30 23.06
CA VAL A 248 21.99 -10.24 21.94
C VAL A 248 21.48 -9.62 20.64
N MET A 249 22.39 -9.39 19.70
CA MET A 249 22.13 -8.95 18.34
C MET A 249 21.87 -10.16 17.45
N VAL A 250 20.93 -10.01 16.51
CA VAL A 250 20.53 -11.06 15.56
C VAL A 250 20.65 -10.49 14.15
N LYS A 251 21.45 -11.12 13.30
CA LYS A 251 21.67 -10.70 11.91
C LYS A 251 21.50 -11.88 10.96
N GLU A 252 20.83 -11.66 9.83
CA GLU A 252 20.84 -12.62 8.73
C GLU A 252 22.17 -12.53 7.98
N ILE A 253 22.84 -13.66 7.77
CA ILE A 253 24.17 -13.75 7.16
C ILE A 253 24.15 -14.73 5.98
N PRO A 254 25.13 -14.66 5.05
CA PRO A 254 25.22 -15.64 3.98
C PRO A 254 25.35 -17.05 4.56
N ARG A 255 24.66 -18.02 3.94
CA ARG A 255 24.61 -19.41 4.39
C ARG A 255 25.90 -20.17 4.05
N MET A 256 27.06 -19.68 4.51
CA MET A 256 28.37 -20.28 4.22
C MET A 256 29.16 -20.54 5.50
N GLU A 257 29.96 -21.60 5.48
CA GLU A 257 30.76 -22.02 6.64
C GLU A 257 31.76 -20.95 7.10
N LYS A 258 32.30 -20.15 6.17
CA LYS A 258 33.28 -19.09 6.49
C LYS A 258 32.75 -17.96 7.39
N TYR A 259 31.43 -17.82 7.52
CA TYR A 259 30.78 -16.82 8.39
C TYR A 259 30.34 -17.39 9.74
N ILE A 260 30.64 -18.66 9.99
CA ILE A 260 30.33 -19.34 11.24
C ILE A 260 31.63 -19.49 12.02
N ASP A 261 31.59 -19.07 13.28
CA ASP A 261 32.65 -19.28 14.24
C ASP A 261 32.15 -20.11 15.43
N ASP A 262 33.09 -20.41 16.31
CA ASP A 262 32.82 -21.22 17.49
C ASP A 262 32.43 -20.37 18.71
N THR A 263 32.35 -19.04 18.56
CA THR A 263 32.10 -18.13 19.69
C THR A 263 30.63 -17.81 19.87
N ASP A 264 29.80 -17.94 18.84
CA ASP A 264 28.41 -17.46 18.84
C ASP A 264 27.38 -18.58 18.57
N VAL A 265 26.09 -18.21 18.52
CA VAL A 265 24.98 -19.12 18.17
C VAL A 265 24.47 -18.82 16.77
N TYR A 266 24.10 -19.86 16.01
CA TYR A 266 23.62 -19.74 14.65
C TYR A 266 22.31 -20.53 14.45
N ILE A 267 21.36 -19.95 13.73
CA ILE A 267 20.11 -20.63 13.34
C ILE A 267 20.08 -20.80 11.84
N LEU A 268 20.01 -22.06 11.40
CA LEU A 268 19.79 -22.41 10.00
C LEU A 268 18.32 -22.79 9.81
N ASP A 269 17.60 -21.94 9.10
CA ASP A 269 16.20 -22.11 8.77
C ASP A 269 16.05 -22.73 7.37
N LEU A 270 15.62 -23.99 7.30
CA LEU A 270 15.29 -24.69 6.04
C LEU A 270 13.77 -24.82 5.86
N GLY A 271 12.98 -23.98 6.53
CA GLY A 271 11.52 -24.04 6.53
C GLY A 271 10.97 -25.00 7.57
N LEU A 272 10.66 -26.23 7.17
CA LEU A 272 10.10 -27.23 8.08
C LEU A 272 11.14 -27.93 8.96
N HIS A 273 12.42 -27.68 8.72
CA HIS A 273 13.51 -28.11 9.57
C HIS A 273 14.36 -26.92 9.95
N ILE A 274 14.50 -26.67 11.26
CA ILE A 274 15.32 -25.61 11.80
C ILE A 274 16.45 -26.25 12.62
N TYR A 275 17.68 -25.82 12.38
CA TYR A 275 18.83 -26.17 13.21
C TYR A 275 19.26 -24.96 14.04
N GLN A 276 19.53 -25.19 15.33
CA GLN A 276 20.25 -24.24 16.18
C GLN A 276 21.63 -24.83 16.45
N TYR A 277 22.68 -24.17 16.00
CA TYR A 277 24.07 -24.51 16.27
C TYR A 277 24.62 -23.60 17.37
N ASN A 278 25.06 -24.18 18.47
CA ASN A 278 25.69 -23.45 19.57
C ASN A 278 27.21 -23.66 19.48
N GLY A 279 27.96 -22.60 19.16
CA GLY A 279 29.41 -22.61 19.23
C GLY A 279 29.91 -22.86 20.66
N GLN A 280 31.12 -23.41 20.79
CA GLN A 280 31.73 -23.71 22.08
C GLN A 280 31.79 -22.49 23.02
N GLY A 281 32.11 -21.31 22.49
CA GLY A 281 32.21 -20.04 23.21
C GLY A 281 30.88 -19.32 23.46
N SER A 282 29.77 -19.82 22.89
CA SER A 282 28.48 -19.13 22.98
C SER A 282 27.98 -19.00 24.41
N ASN A 283 27.49 -17.80 24.74
CA ASN A 283 27.00 -17.48 26.08
C ASN A 283 25.54 -17.93 26.28
N LYS A 284 25.08 -17.93 27.54
CA LYS A 284 23.74 -18.41 27.89
C LYS A 284 22.63 -17.55 27.31
N ASP A 285 22.84 -16.24 27.22
CA ASP A 285 21.83 -15.29 26.77
C ASP A 285 21.59 -15.45 25.26
N GLU A 286 22.64 -15.63 24.47
CA GLU A 286 22.57 -15.98 23.04
C GLU A 286 21.75 -17.25 22.82
N ARG A 287 22.06 -18.32 23.58
CA ARG A 287 21.37 -19.62 23.45
C ARG A 287 19.88 -19.51 23.78
N VAL A 288 19.52 -18.75 24.81
CA VAL A 288 18.12 -18.53 25.19
C VAL A 288 17.39 -17.67 24.15
N ARG A 289 18.04 -16.61 23.67
CA ARG A 289 17.50 -15.73 22.61
C ARG A 289 17.26 -16.51 21.31
N ALA A 290 18.22 -17.35 20.93
CA ALA A 290 18.11 -18.22 19.76
C ALA A 290 16.95 -19.20 19.92
N LEU A 291 16.80 -19.84 21.08
CA LEU A 291 15.69 -20.77 21.32
C LEU A 291 14.31 -20.08 21.28
N GLN A 292 14.20 -18.86 21.81
CA GLN A 292 12.99 -18.04 21.70
C GLN A 292 12.66 -17.73 20.23
N TYR A 293 13.67 -17.39 19.44
CA TYR A 293 13.52 -17.15 18.00
C TYR A 293 13.12 -18.40 17.22
N VAL A 294 13.69 -19.57 17.54
CA VAL A 294 13.24 -20.86 16.99
C VAL A 294 11.76 -21.08 17.29
N ASN A 295 11.31 -20.79 18.52
CA ASN A 295 9.91 -20.97 18.90
C ASN A 295 8.97 -20.00 18.18
N SER A 296 9.37 -18.76 17.92
CA SER A 296 8.57 -17.84 17.09
C SER A 296 8.47 -18.33 15.65
N LEU A 297 9.57 -18.80 15.05
CA LEU A 297 9.57 -19.41 13.71
C LEU A 297 8.69 -20.67 13.64
N ARG A 298 8.57 -21.44 14.72
CA ARG A 298 7.64 -22.59 14.76
C ARG A 298 6.19 -22.15 14.81
N ALA A 299 5.89 -21.14 15.64
CA ALA A 299 4.54 -20.60 15.76
C ALA A 299 4.07 -19.98 14.44
N GLU A 300 4.95 -19.27 13.75
CA GLU A 300 4.75 -18.70 12.42
C GLU A 300 4.22 -19.73 11.41
N ARG A 301 4.75 -20.96 11.44
CA ARG A 301 4.42 -22.01 10.47
C ARG A 301 3.15 -22.83 10.79
N SER A 302 2.31 -22.32 11.71
CA SER A 302 0.89 -22.65 11.92
C SER A 302 0.46 -24.06 11.49
N GLY A 303 0.68 -25.07 12.35
CA GLY A 303 0.13 -26.42 12.18
C GLY A 303 0.94 -27.41 11.34
N LYS A 304 2.09 -27.01 10.78
CA LYS A 304 3.03 -27.95 10.14
C LYS A 304 3.99 -28.54 11.19
N ALA A 305 4.35 -29.81 11.03
CA ALA A 305 5.34 -30.46 11.90
C ALA A 305 6.73 -29.89 11.61
N VAL A 306 7.10 -28.82 12.33
CA VAL A 306 8.44 -28.24 12.26
C VAL A 306 9.39 -29.06 13.13
N LYS A 307 10.39 -29.68 12.51
CA LYS A 307 11.46 -30.38 13.20
C LYS A 307 12.51 -29.35 13.65
N THR A 308 12.82 -29.36 14.94
CA THR A 308 13.90 -28.52 15.49
C THR A 308 15.02 -29.40 16.03
N THR A 309 16.26 -29.06 15.69
CA THR A 309 17.44 -29.79 16.14
C THR A 309 18.42 -28.80 16.75
N VAL A 310 18.68 -28.94 18.05
CA VAL A 310 19.72 -28.17 18.75
C VAL A 310 21.00 -28.98 18.72
N LEU A 311 22.09 -28.35 18.32
CA LEU A 311 23.40 -28.94 18.11
C LEU A 311 24.43 -28.14 18.92
N ASP A 312 24.98 -28.75 19.96
CA ASP A 312 26.10 -28.17 20.70
C ASP A 312 27.42 -28.69 20.13
N GLN A 313 28.33 -27.78 19.77
CA GLN A 313 29.64 -28.15 19.21
C GLN A 313 30.40 -29.14 20.10
N VAL A 314 30.35 -28.94 21.41
CA VAL A 314 31.01 -29.79 22.42
C VAL A 314 30.40 -31.20 22.49
N ALA A 315 29.12 -31.36 22.17
CA ALA A 315 28.44 -32.65 22.18
C ALA A 315 28.70 -33.48 20.90
N GLY A 316 29.32 -32.88 19.88
CA GLY A 316 29.58 -33.52 18.59
C GLY A 316 28.32 -33.72 17.73
N GLY A 317 28.49 -34.36 16.56
CA GLY A 317 27.36 -34.62 15.64
C GLY A 317 26.88 -33.38 14.86
N THR A 318 27.62 -32.28 14.90
CA THR A 318 27.26 -31.00 14.24
C THR A 318 27.41 -31.01 12.73
N GLY A 319 28.09 -32.01 12.14
CA GLY A 319 28.32 -32.09 10.69
C GLY A 319 27.04 -32.10 9.84
N VAL A 320 25.88 -32.42 10.42
CA VAL A 320 24.58 -32.29 9.73
C VAL A 320 24.19 -30.83 9.44
N PHE A 321 24.62 -29.89 10.29
CA PHE A 321 24.41 -28.46 10.10
C PHE A 321 25.17 -27.94 8.88
N PHE A 322 26.48 -28.20 8.84
CA PHE A 322 27.39 -27.70 7.81
C PHE A 322 27.11 -28.28 6.41
N ARG A 323 26.52 -29.48 6.33
CA ARG A 323 26.08 -30.08 5.04
C ARG A 323 25.01 -29.30 4.32
N HIS A 324 24.27 -28.45 5.04
CA HIS A 324 23.21 -27.63 4.50
C HIS A 324 23.68 -26.19 4.23
N LEU A 325 24.99 -25.93 4.23
CA LEU A 325 25.56 -24.64 3.85
C LEU A 325 25.97 -24.62 2.37
N ASP A 326 26.03 -23.43 1.80
CA ASP A 326 26.43 -23.18 0.42
C ASP A 326 27.96 -23.27 0.26
N GLN A 327 28.37 -23.84 -0.87
CA GLN A 327 29.78 -24.05 -1.20
C GLN A 327 30.35 -22.93 -2.07
N THR A 328 29.50 -22.11 -2.69
CA THR A 328 29.86 -21.01 -3.58
C THR A 328 29.01 -19.79 -3.24
N GLU A 329 29.60 -18.59 -3.28
CA GLU A 329 28.84 -17.35 -3.09
C GLU A 329 27.76 -17.23 -4.17
N SER A 330 26.51 -17.06 -3.75
CA SER A 330 25.41 -16.71 -4.65
C SER A 330 25.52 -15.24 -5.05
N GLU A 331 25.35 -14.94 -6.34
CA GLU A 331 25.36 -13.57 -6.89
C GLU A 331 24.26 -12.65 -6.29
N ASP A 332 23.31 -13.22 -5.55
CA ASP A 332 22.13 -12.53 -4.99
C ASP A 332 22.33 -11.94 -3.58
N PHE A 333 23.50 -12.09 -2.96
CA PHE A 333 23.77 -11.51 -1.63
C PHE A 333 24.47 -10.16 -1.77
N GLU A 334 23.69 -9.10 -2.01
CA GLU A 334 24.21 -7.73 -1.90
C GLU A 334 24.57 -7.47 -0.44
N SER A 335 25.87 -7.29 -0.16
CA SER A 335 26.33 -6.80 1.13
C SER A 335 25.75 -5.41 1.37
N GLU A 336 24.91 -5.24 2.40
CA GLU A 336 24.54 -3.92 2.96
C GLU A 336 25.72 -3.25 3.67
N GLU A 337 26.89 -3.22 3.02
CA GLU A 337 28.05 -2.42 3.40
C GLU A 337 28.50 -1.61 2.19
N ASN A 338 27.58 -0.82 1.64
CA ASN A 338 27.92 0.46 1.01
C ASN A 338 26.68 1.34 0.83
N MET A 339 26.15 1.86 1.95
CA MET A 339 25.39 3.11 1.89
C MET A 339 26.40 4.25 2.07
N GLU A 340 27.13 4.57 1.00
CA GLU A 340 27.87 5.83 0.97
C GLU A 340 26.85 6.97 1.14
N SER A 341 27.13 7.78 2.15
CA SER A 341 26.30 8.86 2.68
C SER A 341 25.90 9.84 1.58
N ILE A 342 24.63 9.79 1.18
CA ILE A 342 23.98 10.97 0.61
C ILE A 342 24.00 12.01 1.73
N ASP A 343 24.65 13.15 1.48
CA ASP A 343 24.62 14.34 2.33
C ASP A 343 23.15 14.77 2.49
N VAL A 344 22.50 14.25 3.52
CA VAL A 344 21.13 14.63 3.89
C VAL A 344 21.23 15.83 4.79
N SER A 345 20.72 16.96 4.30
CA SER A 345 20.29 18.06 5.15
C SER A 345 19.56 17.48 6.38
N GLU A 346 20.15 17.66 7.57
CA GLU A 346 19.55 17.25 8.84
C GLU A 346 18.29 18.06 9.17
N HIS A 347 17.99 19.07 8.35
CA HIS A 347 16.91 20.01 8.57
C HIS A 347 15.62 19.54 7.88
N GLU A 348 14.51 19.94 8.47
CA GLU A 348 13.18 19.77 7.88
C GLU A 348 13.10 20.51 6.55
N GLN A 349 12.35 19.98 5.59
CA GLN A 349 12.26 20.56 4.24
C GLN A 349 10.80 20.73 3.84
N LEU A 350 10.45 21.93 3.39
CA LEU A 350 9.15 22.24 2.81
C LEU A 350 9.30 22.41 1.31
N TYR A 351 8.55 21.63 0.55
CA TYR A 351 8.43 21.76 -0.89
C TYR A 351 7.04 22.27 -1.27
N ARG A 352 6.97 23.05 -2.33
CA ARG A 352 5.73 23.56 -2.93
C ARG A 352 5.50 22.89 -4.27
N LEU A 353 4.27 22.45 -4.50
CA LEU A 353 3.75 21.95 -5.75
C LEU A 353 2.70 22.95 -6.26
N SER A 354 3.05 23.70 -7.30
CA SER A 354 2.21 24.78 -7.85
C SER A 354 2.14 24.71 -9.37
N ASP A 355 0.98 25.02 -9.95
CA ASP A 355 0.79 25.18 -11.39
C ASP A 355 0.59 26.62 -11.86
N ALA A 356 0.81 27.61 -10.98
CA ALA A 356 0.57 29.03 -11.25
C ALA A 356 1.24 29.58 -12.52
N ASP A 357 2.38 29.00 -12.92
CA ASP A 357 3.12 29.34 -14.14
C ASP A 357 2.59 28.64 -15.42
N GLY A 358 1.43 27.97 -15.34
CA GLY A 358 0.83 27.21 -16.43
C GLY A 358 1.39 25.79 -16.61
N SER A 359 2.24 25.33 -15.69
CA SER A 359 2.76 23.97 -15.63
C SER A 359 3.08 23.58 -14.19
N LEU A 360 2.82 22.32 -13.83
CA LEU A 360 3.03 21.79 -12.49
C LEU A 360 4.54 21.78 -12.15
N LYS A 361 4.94 22.59 -11.17
CA LYS A 361 6.33 22.72 -10.69
C LYS A 361 6.44 22.25 -9.25
N PHE A 362 7.49 21.48 -8.98
CA PHE A 362 7.84 21.02 -7.65
C PHE A 362 9.20 21.59 -7.25
N SER A 363 9.21 22.47 -6.25
CA SER A 363 10.40 23.20 -5.82
C SER A 363 10.49 23.26 -4.31
N LEU A 364 11.73 23.35 -3.81
CA LEU A 364 12.00 23.59 -2.40
C LEU A 364 11.58 25.02 -2.05
N GLU A 365 10.66 25.16 -1.11
CA GLU A 365 10.16 26.45 -0.61
C GLU A 365 11.01 26.92 0.58
N LYS A 366 11.35 26.00 1.50
CA LYS A 366 12.04 26.33 2.75
C LYS A 366 12.83 25.14 3.31
N GLU A 367 13.95 25.45 3.95
CA GLU A 367 14.71 24.50 4.78
C GLU A 367 14.79 25.00 6.22
N GLY A 368 14.70 24.07 7.18
CA GLY A 368 14.68 24.37 8.61
C GLY A 368 13.26 24.65 9.13
N PRO A 369 13.14 25.37 10.26
CA PRO A 369 11.88 25.62 10.96
C PRO A 369 10.72 26.09 10.07
N VAL A 370 9.69 25.25 9.94
CA VAL A 370 8.46 25.56 9.17
C VAL A 370 7.35 25.97 10.13
N GLY A 371 6.58 27.01 9.80
CA GLY A 371 5.40 27.45 10.53
C GLY A 371 4.18 27.56 9.62
N LEU A 372 2.98 27.70 10.18
CA LEU A 372 1.72 27.75 9.42
C LEU A 372 1.69 28.83 8.32
N LYS A 373 2.39 29.94 8.53
CA LYS A 373 2.49 31.05 7.58
C LYS A 373 3.23 30.71 6.28
N ASP A 374 4.00 29.61 6.27
CA ASP A 374 4.76 29.17 5.10
C ASP A 374 3.88 28.35 4.12
N PHE A 375 2.64 28.03 4.49
CA PHE A 375 1.67 27.32 3.65
C PHE A 375 0.71 28.31 3.00
N ASP A 376 0.65 28.27 1.67
CA ASP A 376 -0.28 29.07 0.86
C ASP A 376 -1.51 28.24 0.48
N GLY A 377 -2.71 28.70 0.84
CA GLY A 377 -3.97 28.01 0.54
C GLY A 377 -4.27 27.80 -0.95
N ASN A 378 -3.50 28.41 -1.85
CA ASN A 378 -3.62 28.19 -3.29
C ASN A 378 -2.87 26.96 -3.81
N ASP A 379 -1.95 26.35 -3.04
CA ASP A 379 -1.07 25.29 -3.53
C ASP A 379 -0.99 24.06 -2.61
N VAL A 380 -0.30 23.03 -3.10
CA VAL A 380 0.01 21.82 -2.33
C VAL A 380 1.42 21.90 -1.79
N PHE A 381 1.62 21.50 -0.54
CA PHE A 381 2.92 21.48 0.11
C PHE A 381 3.29 20.08 0.59
N ILE A 382 4.58 19.77 0.51
CA ILE A 382 5.16 18.52 1.01
C ILE A 382 6.19 18.88 2.06
N PHE A 383 5.89 18.57 3.31
CA PHE A 383 6.71 18.88 4.47
C PHE A 383 7.35 17.61 5.02
N ASP A 384 8.67 17.51 4.87
CA ASP A 384 9.48 16.39 5.31
C ASP A 384 10.17 16.70 6.64
N THR A 385 9.74 16.00 7.70
CA THR A 385 10.32 16.08 9.04
C THR A 385 11.35 14.98 9.31
N LYS A 386 11.67 14.15 8.32
CA LYS A 386 12.49 12.93 8.41
C LYS A 386 11.88 11.80 9.25
N GLN A 387 10.85 12.08 10.05
CA GLN A 387 10.10 11.09 10.83
C GLN A 387 8.74 10.77 10.20
N GLU A 388 8.09 11.78 9.62
CA GLU A 388 6.79 11.71 8.96
C GLU A 388 6.74 12.74 7.83
N LEU A 389 6.14 12.36 6.70
CA LEU A 389 5.95 13.25 5.57
C LEU A 389 4.51 13.78 5.59
N PHE A 390 4.34 15.09 5.63
CA PHE A 390 3.04 15.73 5.55
C PHE A 390 2.77 16.23 4.13
N VAL A 391 1.63 15.88 3.56
CA VAL A 391 1.10 16.41 2.31
C VAL A 391 -0.05 17.34 2.66
N TRP A 392 0.19 18.64 2.60
CA TRP A 392 -0.80 19.65 2.94
C TRP A 392 -1.44 20.18 1.66
N VAL A 393 -2.77 20.17 1.59
CA VAL A 393 -3.54 20.56 0.41
C VAL A 393 -4.35 21.81 0.69
N GLY A 394 -3.98 22.93 0.05
CA GLY A 394 -4.69 24.20 0.17
C GLY A 394 -6.14 24.14 -0.33
N ASN A 395 -7.01 24.97 0.25
CA ASN A 395 -8.44 25.04 -0.08
C ASN A 395 -8.71 25.55 -1.51
N HIS A 396 -7.77 26.30 -2.09
CA HIS A 396 -7.87 26.94 -3.40
C HIS A 396 -6.97 26.27 -4.46
N THR A 397 -6.43 25.09 -4.17
CA THR A 397 -5.63 24.28 -5.10
C THR A 397 -6.39 23.88 -6.34
N THR A 398 -5.64 23.74 -7.44
CA THR A 398 -6.21 23.22 -8.68
C THR A 398 -6.44 21.71 -8.62
N HIS A 399 -7.22 21.22 -9.58
CA HIS A 399 -7.44 19.78 -9.70
C HIS A 399 -6.15 19.03 -10.03
N GLU A 400 -5.28 19.62 -10.85
CA GLU A 400 -4.03 18.98 -11.27
C GLU A 400 -3.06 18.83 -10.08
N GLU A 401 -2.95 19.84 -9.23
CA GLU A 401 -2.14 19.80 -8.01
C GLU A 401 -2.63 18.73 -7.05
N ARG A 402 -3.93 18.76 -6.71
CA ARG A 402 -4.54 17.81 -5.77
C ARG A 402 -4.40 16.36 -6.24
N LYS A 403 -4.60 16.13 -7.53
CA LYS A 403 -4.48 14.79 -8.14
C LYS A 403 -3.05 14.26 -8.09
N ASN A 404 -2.06 15.14 -8.22
CA ASN A 404 -0.65 14.76 -8.29
C ASN A 404 0.09 14.82 -6.94
N ALA A 405 -0.51 15.42 -5.89
CA ALA A 405 0.08 15.60 -4.56
C ALA A 405 0.76 14.33 -4.01
N LEU A 406 0.03 13.22 -3.89
CA LEU A 406 0.56 11.95 -3.38
C LEU A 406 1.60 11.31 -4.31
N ILE A 407 1.48 11.53 -5.62
CA ILE A 407 2.43 11.01 -6.61
C ILE A 407 3.78 11.70 -6.43
N TYR A 408 3.79 13.02 -6.28
CA TYR A 408 5.00 13.79 -6.03
C TYR A 408 5.59 13.46 -4.66
N ALA A 409 4.77 13.32 -3.62
CA ALA A 409 5.21 12.88 -2.30
C ALA A 409 5.92 11.52 -2.33
N HIS A 410 5.33 10.54 -3.02
CA HIS A 410 5.91 9.22 -3.15
C HIS A 410 7.21 9.22 -3.99
N ASN A 411 7.24 9.97 -5.09
CA ASN A 411 8.42 10.10 -5.93
C ASN A 411 9.55 10.87 -5.25
N TYR A 412 9.21 11.82 -4.38
CA TYR A 412 10.15 12.51 -3.50
C TYR A 412 10.77 11.50 -2.53
N LEU A 413 9.96 10.78 -1.74
CA LEU A 413 10.43 9.81 -0.76
C LEU A 413 11.35 8.75 -1.34
N LYS A 414 11.04 8.23 -2.55
CA LYS A 414 11.88 7.26 -3.28
C LYS A 414 13.33 7.73 -3.48
N LYS A 415 13.58 9.03 -3.47
CA LYS A 415 14.91 9.63 -3.67
C LYS A 415 15.59 10.05 -2.36
N THR A 416 14.91 9.89 -1.22
CA THR A 416 15.42 10.23 0.11
C THR A 416 16.04 9.02 0.80
N SER A 417 16.73 9.25 1.91
CA SER A 417 17.27 8.20 2.79
C SER A 417 16.21 7.44 3.60
N HIS A 418 14.95 7.88 3.58
CA HIS A 418 13.89 7.39 4.45
C HIS A 418 12.58 7.13 3.70
N PRO A 419 12.58 6.30 2.64
CA PRO A 419 11.42 6.10 1.74
C PRO A 419 10.19 5.43 2.39
N LEU A 420 10.35 4.86 3.58
CA LEU A 420 9.34 4.05 4.26
C LEU A 420 8.60 4.81 5.37
N ILE A 421 8.96 6.06 5.67
CA ILE A 421 8.29 6.84 6.71
C ILE A 421 6.79 7.00 6.42
N PRO A 422 5.96 7.19 7.46
CA PRO A 422 4.54 7.41 7.28
C PRO A 422 4.27 8.69 6.50
N VAL A 423 3.16 8.70 5.76
CA VAL A 423 2.73 9.87 4.98
C VAL A 423 1.33 10.27 5.42
N SER A 424 1.17 11.52 5.85
CA SER A 424 -0.11 12.07 6.29
C SER A 424 -0.58 13.16 5.32
N CYS A 425 -1.73 12.95 4.69
CA CYS A 425 -2.35 13.89 3.77
C CYS A 425 -3.49 14.62 4.47
N LEU A 426 -3.40 15.95 4.52
CA LEU A 426 -4.34 16.82 5.22
C LEU A 426 -4.80 17.98 4.32
N ASN A 427 -6.09 18.28 4.38
CA ASN A 427 -6.65 19.49 3.78
C ASN A 427 -6.37 20.70 4.68
N GLU A 428 -6.30 21.90 4.10
CA GLU A 428 -6.16 23.14 4.86
C GLU A 428 -7.27 23.29 5.90
N GLY A 429 -6.88 23.52 7.15
CA GLY A 429 -7.78 23.59 8.30
C GLY A 429 -8.16 22.24 8.91
N ALA A 430 -7.75 21.11 8.30
CA ALA A 430 -7.88 19.81 8.92
C ALA A 430 -6.94 19.72 10.14
N GLU A 431 -7.45 19.13 11.21
CA GLU A 431 -6.72 19.04 12.45
C GLU A 431 -5.85 17.80 12.49
N ASN A 432 -4.56 17.97 12.73
CA ASN A 432 -3.63 16.88 12.96
C ASN A 432 -2.60 17.27 14.02
N LYS A 433 -2.54 16.48 15.10
CA LYS A 433 -1.66 16.75 16.24
C LYS A 433 -0.18 16.61 15.88
N SER A 434 0.19 15.57 15.12
CA SER A 434 1.58 15.36 14.68
C SER A 434 2.06 16.52 13.81
N PHE A 435 1.24 16.96 12.85
CA PHE A 435 1.52 18.12 12.02
C PHE A 435 1.68 19.38 12.86
N SER A 436 0.75 19.64 13.80
CA SER A 436 0.82 20.82 14.66
C SER A 436 2.05 20.83 15.57
N MET A 437 2.52 19.66 16.03
CA MET A 437 3.76 19.53 16.82
C MET A 437 5.02 19.68 15.98
N ALA A 438 4.96 19.30 14.70
CA ALA A 438 6.07 19.44 13.77
C ALA A 438 6.28 20.90 13.31
N LEU A 439 5.24 21.74 13.40
CA LEU A 439 5.37 23.16 13.08
C LEU A 439 6.01 23.93 14.23
N THR A 440 6.86 24.87 13.86
CA THR A 440 7.41 25.87 14.78
C THR A 440 6.37 26.94 15.11
N ALA A 441 6.41 27.36 16.38
CA ALA A 441 5.46 28.30 16.99
C ALA A 441 5.53 29.72 16.40
#